data_AF-A0A8S9LRQ3-F1
#
_entry.id   AF-A0A8S9LRQ3-F1
#
_cell.length_a   1.000
_cell.length_b   1.000
_cell.length_c   1.000
_cell.angle_alpha   90.00
_cell.angle_beta   90.00
_cell.angle_gamma   90.00
#
_symmetry.space_group_name_H-M   'P 1'
#
loop_
_entity.id
_entity.type
_entity.pdbx_description
1 polymer ?
#
loop_
_entity_poly.entity_id
_entity_poly.type
_entity_poly.pdbx_seq_one_letter_code
_entity_poly.pdbx_strand_id
1 'polypeptide(L)'
;MLGATGHKVVQSRRTGDGDPAGEWKPVTDGSKVKLKSRNGGNFLRANGGMPPWRNSVTHDIPNRSATQDCVVWEVDVVEIMERSQETG
;
A
#
# COMPACT_ATOMS: atom_id res chain seq x y z
N MET A 1 26.57 2.38 0.86
CA MET A 1 25.77 3.13 -0.13
C MET A 1 24.45 3.53 0.51
N LEU A 2 24.16 4.82 0.69
CA LEU A 2 22.84 5.31 1.08
C LEU A 2 21.93 5.22 -0.16
N GLY A 3 21.52 4.00 -0.51
CA GLY A 3 20.62 3.76 -1.64
C GLY A 3 19.18 3.86 -1.18
N ALA A 4 18.38 4.69 -1.84
CA ALA A 4 16.94 4.63 -1.65
C ALA A 4 16.40 3.28 -2.15
N THR A 5 15.58 2.64 -1.33
CA THR A 5 15.01 1.33 -1.63
C THR A 5 13.51 1.46 -1.93
N GLY A 6 12.96 0.46 -2.60
CA GLY A 6 11.55 0.39 -2.95
C GLY A 6 11.23 0.84 -4.38
N HIS A 7 10.16 0.26 -4.92
CA HIS A 7 9.68 0.51 -6.27
C HIS A 7 8.47 1.45 -6.25
N LYS A 8 8.37 2.36 -7.21
CA LYS A 8 7.30 3.36 -7.29
C LYS A 8 5.93 2.68 -7.40
N VAL A 9 4.97 3.16 -6.62
CA VAL A 9 3.56 2.79 -6.76
C VAL A 9 2.81 3.92 -7.46
N VAL A 10 1.94 3.56 -8.38
CA VAL A 10 1.03 4.47 -9.08
C VAL A 10 -0.40 3.98 -8.91
N GLN A 11 -1.33 4.90 -8.74
CA GLN A 11 -2.74 4.58 -8.81
C GLN A 11 -3.15 4.58 -10.29
N SER A 12 -3.63 3.45 -10.78
CA SER A 12 -4.12 3.29 -12.14
C SER A 12 -5.49 2.62 -12.15
N ARG A 13 -6.21 2.76 -13.26
CA ARG A 13 -7.39 1.92 -13.50
C ARG A 13 -6.94 0.47 -13.66
N ARG A 14 -7.75 -0.48 -13.22
CA ARG A 14 -7.47 -1.91 -13.44
C ARG A 14 -7.29 -2.16 -14.94
N THR A 15 -6.18 -2.77 -15.30
CA THR A 15 -5.75 -2.99 -16.69
C THR A 15 -6.36 -4.26 -17.31
N GLY A 16 -6.90 -5.16 -16.49
CA GLY A 16 -7.59 -6.38 -16.93
C GLY A 16 -8.05 -7.23 -15.75
N ASP A 17 -8.86 -8.24 -16.03
CA ASP A 17 -9.30 -9.22 -15.04
C ASP A 17 -8.12 -10.11 -14.61
N GLY A 18 -7.93 -10.26 -13.31
CA GLY A 18 -6.87 -11.10 -12.74
C GLY A 18 -5.48 -10.46 -12.69
N ASP A 19 -5.32 -9.17 -13.01
CA ASP A 19 -4.06 -8.44 -12.80
C ASP A 19 -3.78 -8.28 -11.29
N PRO A 20 -2.79 -8.98 -10.72
CA PRO A 20 -2.56 -8.95 -9.29
C PRO A 20 -1.72 -7.75 -8.85
N ALA A 21 -1.23 -6.90 -9.78
CA ALA A 21 -0.46 -5.70 -9.45
C ALA A 21 -1.27 -4.66 -8.66
N GLY A 22 -2.61 -4.71 -8.75
CA GLY A 22 -3.51 -3.86 -7.95
C GLY A 22 -3.96 -4.47 -6.63
N GLU A 23 -3.56 -5.70 -6.30
CA GLU A 23 -4.07 -6.42 -5.13
C GLU A 23 -3.15 -6.30 -3.90
N TRP A 24 -3.75 -5.79 -2.83
CA TRP A 24 -3.10 -5.64 -1.53
C TRP A 24 -3.90 -6.36 -0.46
N LYS A 25 -3.25 -7.24 0.28
CA LYS A 25 -3.84 -7.93 1.44
C LYS A 25 -3.58 -7.11 2.69
N PRO A 26 -4.62 -6.74 3.46
CA PRO A 26 -4.42 -6.10 4.75
C PRO A 26 -3.85 -7.11 5.75
N VAL A 27 -2.84 -6.68 6.49
CA VAL A 27 -2.31 -7.36 7.67
C VAL A 27 -2.54 -6.43 8.85
N THR A 28 -3.41 -6.83 9.78
CA THR A 28 -3.80 -6.00 10.92
C THR A 28 -2.66 -5.90 11.93
N ASP A 29 -2.45 -4.70 12.44
CA ASP A 29 -1.46 -4.35 13.48
C ASP A 29 -2.16 -3.41 14.48
N GLY A 30 -2.89 -4.02 15.43
CA GLY A 30 -3.82 -3.29 16.28
C GLY A 30 -4.95 -2.62 15.48
N SER A 31 -5.10 -1.30 15.62
CA SER A 31 -6.06 -0.49 14.85
C SER A 31 -5.53 -0.04 13.47
N LYS A 32 -4.28 -0.34 13.14
CA LYS A 32 -3.63 0.05 11.90
C LYS A 32 -3.45 -1.17 10.99
N VAL A 33 -3.08 -0.92 9.73
CA VAL A 33 -2.88 -1.98 8.74
C VAL A 33 -1.54 -1.84 8.02
N LYS A 34 -0.98 -2.98 7.63
CA LYS A 34 0.08 -3.07 6.61
C LYS A 34 -0.54 -3.65 5.35
N LEU A 35 -0.30 -3.02 4.21
CA LEU A 35 -0.85 -3.47 2.92
C LEU A 35 0.22 -4.30 2.19
N LYS A 36 0.01 -5.61 2.09
CA LYS A 36 0.98 -6.56 1.51
C LYS A 36 0.62 -6.91 0.07
N SER A 37 1.56 -6.77 -0.86
CA SER A 37 1.35 -7.15 -2.26
C SER A 37 1.18 -8.66 -2.39
N ARG A 38 0.25 -9.10 -3.24
CA ARG A 38 0.04 -10.54 -3.49
C ARG A 38 1.22 -11.19 -4.23
N ASN A 39 1.90 -10.44 -5.09
CA ASN A 39 2.90 -10.97 -6.05
C ASN A 39 4.33 -11.11 -5.50
N GLY A 40 4.61 -10.62 -4.30
CA GLY A 40 5.98 -10.66 -3.77
C GLY A 40 6.09 -10.42 -2.27
N GLY A 41 4.98 -10.14 -1.59
CA GLY A 41 4.97 -9.96 -0.15
C GLY A 41 5.59 -8.65 0.36
N ASN A 42 5.86 -7.71 -0.54
CA ASN A 42 6.29 -6.36 -0.18
C ASN A 42 5.15 -5.58 0.47
N PHE A 43 5.47 -4.57 1.27
CA PHE A 43 4.49 -3.71 1.90
C PHE A 43 4.43 -2.34 1.22
N LEU A 44 3.23 -1.77 1.15
CA LEU A 44 3.03 -0.38 0.76
C LEU A 44 3.69 0.54 1.78
N ARG A 45 4.47 1.50 1.29
CA ARG A 45 5.35 2.35 2.10
C ARG A 45 5.13 3.82 1.78
N ALA A 46 4.88 4.63 2.80
CA ALA A 46 4.90 6.08 2.72
C ALA A 46 6.34 6.61 2.86
N ASN A 47 6.73 7.57 2.02
CA ASN A 47 8.04 8.22 2.10
C ASN A 47 7.88 9.70 2.49
N GLY A 48 8.08 9.99 3.77
CA GLY A 48 8.04 11.35 4.35
C GLY A 48 9.40 12.08 4.39
N GLY A 49 10.45 11.49 3.78
CA GLY A 49 11.83 11.98 3.86
C GLY A 49 12.17 13.18 2.97
N MET A 50 13.46 13.50 2.87
CA MET A 50 13.99 14.55 2.00
C MET A 50 13.75 14.23 0.51
N PRO A 51 13.60 15.24 -0.37
CA PRO A 51 13.55 15.04 -1.83
C PRO A 51 14.71 14.16 -2.32
N PRO A 52 14.51 13.33 -3.36
CA PRO A 52 13.35 13.26 -4.28
C PRO A 52 12.14 12.42 -3.80
N TRP A 53 12.25 11.68 -2.70
CA TRP A 53 11.20 10.70 -2.31
C TRP A 53 10.06 11.29 -1.49
N ARG A 54 10.15 12.57 -1.12
CA ARG A 54 9.09 13.27 -0.40
C ARG A 54 7.76 13.09 -1.13
N ASN A 55 6.71 12.79 -0.38
CA ASN A 55 5.34 12.65 -0.89
C ASN A 55 5.19 11.56 -1.96
N SER A 56 6.02 10.51 -1.90
CA SER A 56 5.91 9.35 -2.78
C SER A 56 5.48 8.10 -2.01
N VAL A 57 4.80 7.21 -2.72
CA VAL A 57 4.45 5.87 -2.23
C VAL A 57 5.28 4.86 -3.01
N THR A 58 5.93 3.95 -2.28
CA THR A 58 6.69 2.83 -2.85
C THR A 58 6.21 1.52 -2.25
N HIS A 59 6.71 0.39 -2.78
CA HIS A 59 6.57 -0.90 -2.11
C HIS A 59 7.93 -1.58 -1.91
N ASP A 60 8.17 -2.08 -0.71
CA ASP A 60 9.44 -2.69 -0.28
C ASP A 60 9.24 -3.61 0.93
N ILE A 61 10.27 -4.38 1.30
CA ILE A 61 10.35 -5.07 2.58
C ILE A 61 11.18 -4.19 3.52
N PRO A 62 10.63 -3.71 4.65
CA PRO A 62 11.37 -2.85 5.55
C PRO A 62 12.50 -3.66 6.22
N ASN A 63 13.72 -3.45 5.76
CA ASN A 63 14.91 -4.15 6.25
C ASN A 63 15.60 -3.45 7.44
N ARG A 64 15.13 -2.25 7.82
CA ARG A 64 15.71 -1.45 8.93
C ARG A 64 14.62 -1.04 9.91
N SER A 65 14.97 -0.94 11.20
CA SER A 65 14.04 -0.53 12.26
C SER A 65 13.43 0.85 11.99
N ALA A 66 14.23 1.81 11.52
CA ALA A 66 13.77 3.18 11.22
C ALA A 66 12.74 3.28 10.08
N THR A 67 12.51 2.20 9.32
CA THR A 67 11.56 2.21 8.20
C THR A 67 10.33 1.33 8.46
N GLN A 68 10.21 0.73 9.65
CA GLN A 68 9.09 -0.15 10.01
C GLN A 68 7.78 0.64 10.10
N ASP A 69 7.81 1.85 10.64
CA ASP A 69 6.60 2.68 10.77
C ASP A 69 6.13 3.22 9.42
N CYS A 70 7.02 3.29 8.42
CA CYS A 70 6.69 3.78 7.08
C CYS A 70 5.74 2.86 6.31
N VAL A 71 5.51 1.63 6.79
CA VAL A 71 4.60 0.65 6.15
C VAL A 71 3.27 0.48 6.90
N VAL A 72 3.07 1.25 7.98
CA VAL A 72 1.87 1.21 8.80
C VAL A 72 0.93 2.32 8.38
N TRP A 73 -0.32 1.98 8.10
CA TRP A 73 -1.35 2.89 7.62
C TRP A 73 -2.53 2.93 8.58
N GLU A 74 -3.09 4.12 8.74
CA GLU A 74 -4.41 4.33 9.32
C GLU A 74 -5.45 4.29 8.20
N VAL A 75 -6.60 3.70 8.46
CA VAL A 75 -7.69 3.57 7.49
C VAL A 75 -8.85 4.43 8.00
N ASP A 76 -9.20 5.45 7.22
CA ASP A 76 -10.38 6.26 7.44
C ASP A 76 -11.46 5.87 6.41
N VAL A 77 -12.65 5.51 6.89
CA VAL A 77 -13.77 5.09 6.04
C VAL A 77 -14.63 6.30 5.75
N VAL A 78 -14.43 6.91 4.57
CA VAL A 78 -15.11 8.13 4.17
C VAL A 78 -16.51 7.89 3.57
N GLU A 79 -16.71 6.73 2.92
CA GLU A 79 -17.97 6.38 2.28
C GLU A 79 -18.11 4.85 2.20
N ILE A 80 -19.33 4.36 2.41
CA ILE A 80 -19.70 2.95 2.20
C ILE A 80 -20.79 2.94 1.14
N MET A 81 -20.49 2.41 -0.04
CA MET A 81 -21.51 2.21 -1.07
C MET A 81 -22.27 0.93 -0.78
N GLU A 82 -23.56 1.04 -0.46
CA GLU A 82 -24.45 -0.11 -0.39
C GLU A 82 -24.66 -0.65 -1.81
N ARG A 83 -24.39 -1.95 -1.99
CA ARG A 83 -24.69 -2.61 -3.26
C ARG A 83 -26.22 -2.70 -3.36
N SER A 84 -26.80 -2.05 -4.36
CA SER A 84 -28.22 -2.22 -4.66
C SER A 84 -28.52 -3.71 -4.78
N GLN A 85 -29.37 -4.23 -3.90
CA GLN A 85 -29.91 -5.57 -4.09
C GLN A 85 -30.76 -5.51 -5.35
N GLU A 86 -30.32 -6.19 -6.40
CA GLU A 86 -31.14 -6.39 -7.59
C GLU A 86 -32.25 -7.37 -7.20
N THR A 87 -33.38 -6.83 -6.76
CA THR A 87 -34.63 -7.58 -6.62
C THR A 87 -35.22 -7.71 -8.02
N GLY A 88 -35.07 -8.90 -8.61
CA GLY A 88 -35.70 -9.31 -9.87
C GLY A 88 -35.67 -10.82 -10.00
#